data_AF-A0A4R3Z9N2-F1
#
_entry.id   AF-A0A4R3Z9N2-F1
#
_cell.length_a   1.000
_cell.length_b   1.000
_cell.length_c   1.000
_cell.angle_alpha   90.00
_cell.angle_beta   90.00
_cell.angle_gamma   90.00
#
_symmetry.space_group_name_H-M   'P 1'
#
loop_
_entity.id
_entity.type
_entity.pdbx_description
1 polymer ?
#
loop_
_entity_poly.entity_id
_entity_poly.type
_entity_poly.pdbx_seq_one_letter_code
_entity_poly.pdbx_strand_id
1 'polypeptide(L)'
;MMILRIKKLQLLCAICMILQLVCYKWIIPFHFIAVLLSLIIILNQRFFRVIQLQYHFYLIGLYLFRLWVMSIEAVYLLQLVYVVLCLYIAVMLILFSFHCIL
;
A
#
# COMPACT_ATOMS: atom_id res chain seq x y z
N MET A 1 19.90 -8.81 9.70
CA MET A 1 20.03 -7.49 9.04
C MET A 1 19.07 -7.29 7.87
N MET A 2 18.87 -8.30 7.00
CA MET A 2 17.99 -8.19 5.82
C MET A 2 16.51 -8.03 6.19
N ILE A 3 15.98 -8.82 7.13
CA ILE A 3 14.59 -8.74 7.62
C ILE A 3 14.21 -7.32 8.09
N LEU A 4 15.11 -6.64 8.81
CA LEU A 4 14.90 -5.26 9.26
C LEU A 4 14.74 -4.27 8.09
N ARG A 5 15.47 -4.48 6.97
CA ARG A 5 15.37 -3.63 5.78
C ARG A 5 14.00 -3.76 5.11
N ILE A 6 13.41 -4.96 5.03
CA ILE A 6 12.08 -5.10 4.43
C ILE A 6 10.99 -4.58 5.34
N LYS A 7 11.11 -4.74 6.67
CA LYS A 7 10.18 -4.08 7.60
C LYS A 7 10.18 -2.56 7.41
N LYS A 8 11.36 -1.96 7.18
CA LYS A 8 11.46 -0.53 6.83
C LYS A 8 10.81 -0.21 5.47
N LEU A 9 10.96 -1.06 4.46
CA LEU A 9 10.29 -0.91 3.15
C LEU A 9 8.76 -1.02 3.27
N GLN A 10 8.26 -1.97 4.07
CA GLN A 10 6.84 -2.16 4.31
C GLN A 10 6.24 -0.98 5.09
N LEU A 11 6.96 -0.49 6.10
CA LEU A 11 6.57 0.71 6.83
C LEU A 11 6.58 1.95 5.92
N LEU A 12 7.59 2.09 5.06
CA LEU A 12 7.64 3.16 4.06
C LEU A 12 6.45 3.10 3.10
N CYS A 13 6.08 1.89 2.65
CA CYS A 13 4.90 1.66 1.83
C CYS A 13 3.62 2.12 2.54
N ALA A 14 3.46 1.78 3.83
CA ALA A 14 2.32 2.23 4.62
C ALA A 14 2.30 3.76 4.84
N ILE A 15 3.47 4.37 5.06
CA ILE A 15 3.61 5.82 5.17
C ILE A 15 3.20 6.50 3.85
N CYS A 16 3.62 5.98 2.70
CA CYS A 16 3.17 6.46 1.39
C CYS A 16 1.65 6.32 1.22
N MET A 17 1.06 5.22 1.69
CA MET A 17 -0.40 5.01 1.67
C MET A 17 -1.17 6.00 2.54
N ILE A 18 -0.59 6.48 3.64
CA ILE A 18 -1.20 7.54 4.48
C ILE A 18 -0.97 8.92 3.84
N LEU A 19 0.25 9.18 3.37
CA LEU A 19 0.62 10.46 2.73
C LEU A 19 -0.25 10.76 1.52
N GLN A 20 -0.64 9.76 0.72
CA GLN A 20 -1.59 10.02 -0.36
C GLN A 20 -2.92 10.57 0.17
N LEU A 21 -3.45 10.10 1.29
CA LEU A 21 -4.75 10.53 1.83
C LEU A 21 -4.68 11.95 2.41
N VAL A 22 -3.55 12.32 3.02
CA VAL A 22 -3.34 13.66 3.59
C VAL A 22 -3.01 14.68 2.49
N CYS A 23 -2.15 14.31 1.54
CA CYS A 23 -1.69 15.18 0.47
C CYS A 23 -2.53 14.97 -0.80
N TYR A 24 -3.74 15.52 -0.83
CA TYR A 24 -4.71 15.29 -1.90
C TYR A 24 -4.19 15.58 -3.33
N LYS A 25 -3.32 16.59 -3.50
CA LYS A 25 -2.70 16.90 -4.82
C LYS A 25 -1.71 15.84 -5.30
N TRP A 26 -1.16 15.06 -4.37
CA TRP A 26 -0.10 14.09 -4.60
C TRP A 26 -0.58 12.64 -4.41
N ILE A 27 -1.89 12.39 -4.49
CA ILE A 27 -2.44 11.05 -4.28
C ILE A 27 -1.83 10.03 -5.26
N ILE A 28 -1.88 10.33 -6.56
CA ILE A 28 -1.37 9.45 -7.61
C ILE A 28 0.13 9.14 -7.42
N PRO A 29 1.02 10.14 -7.28
CA PRO A 29 2.45 9.87 -7.13
C PRO A 29 2.78 9.11 -5.84
N PHE A 30 2.16 9.44 -4.71
CA PHE A 30 2.41 8.70 -3.46
C PHE A 30 1.93 7.25 -3.54
N HIS A 31 0.75 6.99 -4.12
CA HIS A 31 0.27 5.62 -4.32
C HIS A 31 1.16 4.86 -5.32
N PHE A 32 1.62 5.51 -6.39
CA PHE A 32 2.54 4.91 -7.34
C PHE A 32 3.88 4.52 -6.69
N ILE A 33 4.44 5.36 -5.82
CA ILE A 33 5.62 5.02 -5.02
C ILE A 33 5.34 3.78 -4.16
N ALA A 34 4.17 3.72 -3.51
CA ALA A 34 3.78 2.56 -2.70
C ALA A 34 3.66 1.27 -3.53
N VAL A 35 3.19 1.37 -4.78
CA VAL A 35 3.16 0.27 -5.76
C VAL A 35 4.58 -0.18 -6.12
N LEU A 36 5.49 0.73 -6.44
CA LEU A 36 6.88 0.39 -6.75
C LEU A 36 7.57 -0.33 -5.59
N LEU A 37 7.39 0.17 -4.36
CA LEU A 37 7.91 -0.47 -3.17
C LEU A 37 7.31 -1.88 -2.97
N SER A 38 6.01 -2.03 -3.21
CA SER A 38 5.32 -3.33 -3.13
C SER A 38 5.84 -4.32 -4.17
N LEU A 39 6.12 -3.89 -5.40
CA LEU A 39 6.72 -4.74 -6.43
C LEU A 39 8.12 -5.23 -6.02
N ILE A 40 8.95 -4.36 -5.43
CA ILE A 40 10.27 -4.75 -4.92
C ILE A 40 10.16 -5.82 -3.83
N ILE A 41 9.16 -5.70 -2.95
CA ILE A 41 8.90 -6.68 -1.88
C ILE A 41 8.44 -8.02 -2.48
N ILE A 42 7.53 -7.98 -3.46
CA ILE A 42 7.00 -9.18 -4.14
C ILE A 42 8.09 -9.90 -4.93
N LEU A 43 8.91 -9.19 -5.70
CA LEU A 43 9.98 -9.80 -6.51
C LEU A 43 11.02 -10.48 -5.63
N ASN A 44 11.30 -9.92 -4.46
CA ASN A 44 12.23 -10.52 -3.50
C ASN A 44 11.58 -11.52 -2.53
N GLN A 45 10.35 -11.98 -2.78
CA GLN A 45 9.61 -12.91 -1.91
C GLN A 45 10.37 -14.18 -1.54
N ARG A 46 11.26 -14.69 -2.42
CA ARG A 46 12.08 -15.89 -2.15
C ARG A 46 12.93 -15.74 -0.89
N PHE A 47 13.34 -14.52 -0.56
CA PHE A 47 14.11 -14.22 0.63
C PHE A 47 13.24 -13.93 1.86
N PHE A 48 11.93 -13.68 1.67
CA PHE A 48 11.06 -13.02 2.66
C PHE A 48 9.72 -13.73 2.88
N ARG A 49 9.77 -15.04 3.13
CA ARG A 49 8.58 -15.90 3.40
C ARG A 49 7.70 -15.45 4.58
N VAL A 50 8.18 -14.55 5.43
CA VAL A 50 7.49 -14.12 6.67
C VAL A 50 6.51 -12.97 6.43
N ILE A 51 6.56 -12.31 5.26
CA ILE A 51 5.71 -11.14 4.97
C ILE A 51 4.40 -11.57 4.31
N GLN A 52 3.29 -11.02 4.76
CA GLN A 52 1.98 -11.22 4.13
C GLN A 52 1.88 -10.44 2.82
N LEU A 53 2.33 -11.09 1.73
CA LEU A 53 2.35 -10.54 0.37
C LEU A 53 0.97 -10.15 -0.17
N GLN A 54 -0.11 -10.74 0.37
CA GLN A 54 -1.49 -10.46 -0.04
C GLN A 54 -1.81 -8.96 -0.03
N TYR A 55 -1.38 -8.23 1.01
CA TYR A 55 -1.64 -6.79 1.13
C TYR A 55 -0.89 -5.95 0.11
N HIS A 56 0.28 -6.40 -0.34
CA HIS A 56 1.03 -5.75 -1.42
C HIS A 56 0.34 -5.95 -2.77
N PHE A 57 -0.27 -7.11 -3.02
CA PHE A 57 -1.11 -7.31 -4.20
C PHE A 57 -2.41 -6.49 -4.13
N TYR A 58 -3.06 -6.41 -2.97
CA TYR A 58 -4.25 -5.57 -2.79
C TYR A 58 -3.95 -4.09 -3.01
N LEU A 59 -2.79 -3.60 -2.58
CA LEU A 59 -2.35 -2.24 -2.83
C LEU A 59 -2.23 -1.96 -4.34
N ILE A 60 -1.62 -2.88 -5.11
CA ILE A 60 -1.52 -2.76 -6.56
C ILE A 60 -2.91 -2.73 -7.20
N GLY A 61 -3.80 -3.63 -6.79
CA GLY A 61 -5.19 -3.64 -7.26
C GLY A 61 -5.92 -2.33 -6.93
N LEU A 62 -5.68 -1.77 -5.75
CA LEU A 62 -6.28 -0.52 -5.31
C LEU A 62 -5.78 0.68 -6.14
N TYR A 63 -4.52 0.66 -6.56
CA TYR A 63 -3.98 1.66 -7.49
C TYR A 63 -4.66 1.59 -8.86
N LEU A 64 -4.87 0.39 -9.40
CA LEU A 64 -5.60 0.22 -10.67
C LEU A 64 -7.06 0.66 -10.52
N PHE A 65 -7.71 0.28 -9.41
CA PHE A 65 -9.06 0.73 -9.08
C PHE A 65 -9.14 2.26 -9.01
N ARG A 66 -8.14 2.93 -8.43
CA ARG A 66 -8.05 4.40 -8.42
C ARG A 66 -8.02 5.00 -9.82
N LEU A 67 -7.16 4.48 -10.69
CA LEU A 67 -7.04 4.96 -12.07
C LEU A 67 -8.37 4.78 -12.81
N TRP A 68 -9.04 3.66 -12.61
CA TRP A 68 -10.37 3.41 -13.17
C TRP A 68 -11.44 4.37 -12.63
N VAL A 69 -11.51 4.56 -11.30
CA VAL A 69 -12.41 5.52 -10.64
C VAL A 69 -12.20 6.95 -11.16
N MET A 70 -10.95 7.33 -11.47
CA MET A 70 -10.65 8.65 -12.06
C MET A 70 -11.02 8.75 -13.55
N SER A 71 -11.09 7.62 -14.26
CA SER A 71 -11.46 7.58 -15.69
C SER A 71 -12.96 7.67 -15.94
N ILE A 72 -13.78 7.37 -14.92
CA ILE A 72 -15.22 7.52 -14.95
C ILE A 72 -15.61 8.75 -14.13
N GLU A 73 -16.76 9.38 -14.42
CA GLU A 73 -17.36 10.36 -13.51
C GLU A 73 -17.88 9.63 -12.26
N ALA A 74 -16.97 9.27 -11.36
CA ALA A 74 -17.26 8.40 -10.24
C ALA A 74 -18.17 9.07 -9.23
N VAL A 75 -19.24 8.35 -8.87
CA VAL A 75 -20.16 8.69 -7.78
C VAL A 75 -19.38 8.72 -6.46
N TYR A 76 -19.71 9.67 -5.59
CA TYR A 76 -19.09 9.89 -4.26
C TYR A 76 -18.88 8.60 -3.45
N LEU A 77 -19.79 7.63 -3.56
CA LEU A 77 -19.71 6.33 -2.88
C LEU A 77 -18.45 5.53 -3.26
N LEU A 78 -18.05 5.54 -4.54
CA LEU A 78 -16.89 4.80 -5.03
C LEU A 78 -15.57 5.39 -4.49
N GLN A 79 -15.51 6.72 -4.37
CA GLN A 79 -14.39 7.43 -3.77
C GLN A 79 -14.30 7.14 -2.26
N LEU A 80 -15.43 7.09 -1.57
CA LEU A 80 -15.46 6.73 -0.15
C LEU A 80 -14.95 5.31 0.08
N VAL A 81 -15.43 4.33 -0.71
CA VAL A 81 -14.96 2.94 -0.64
C VAL A 81 -13.46 2.86 -0.88
N TYR A 82 -12.94 3.59 -1.88
CA TYR A 82 -11.50 3.67 -2.14
C TYR A 82 -10.71 4.14 -0.91
N VAL A 83 -11.16 5.22 -0.25
CA VAL A 83 -10.47 5.79 0.92
C VAL A 83 -10.47 4.81 2.10
N VAL A 84 -11.61 4.16 2.37
CA VAL A 84 -11.73 3.15 3.43
C VAL A 84 -10.77 1.99 3.19
N LEU A 85 -10.71 1.48 1.95
CA LEU A 85 -9.78 0.41 1.58
C LEU A 85 -8.31 0.86 1.69
N CYS A 86 -7.98 2.09 1.32
CA CYS A 86 -6.63 2.64 1.51
C CYS A 86 -6.22 2.63 2.99
N LEU A 87 -7.10 3.12 3.86
CA LEU A 87 -6.85 3.14 5.30
C LEU A 87 -6.70 1.74 5.86
N TYR A 88 -7.58 0.81 5.47
CA TYR A 88 -7.50 -0.58 5.89
C TYR A 88 -6.15 -1.21 5.52
N ILE A 89 -5.71 -1.08 4.26
CA ILE A 89 -4.42 -1.62 3.82
C ILE A 89 -3.26 -0.94 4.55
N ALA A 90 -3.30 0.39 4.71
CA ALA A 90 -2.25 1.12 5.42
C ALA A 90 -2.10 0.63 6.87
N VAL A 91 -3.21 0.50 7.60
CA VAL A 91 -3.21 -0.01 8.98
C VAL A 91 -2.68 -1.44 9.04
N MET A 92 -3.12 -2.31 8.13
CA MET A 92 -2.64 -3.69 8.08
C MET A 92 -1.13 -3.76 7.81
N LEU A 93 -0.61 -2.98 6.86
CA LEU A 93 0.83 -2.93 6.57
C LEU A 93 1.63 -2.44 7.79
N ILE A 94 1.10 -1.48 8.55
CA ILE A 94 1.71 -1.01 9.81
C ILE A 94 1.71 -2.13 10.86
N LEU A 95 0.55 -2.74 11.10
CA LEU A 95 0.41 -3.83 12.08
C LEU A 95 1.36 -4.97 11.78
N PHE A 96 1.45 -5.43 10.53
CA PHE A 96 2.38 -6.51 10.16
C PHE A 96 3.85 -6.10 10.23
N SER A 97 4.15 -4.81 10.08
CA SER A 97 5.52 -4.31 10.30
C SER A 97 5.94 -4.44 11.77
N PHE A 98 4.99 -4.29 12.70
CA PHE A 98 5.22 -4.40 14.15
C PHE A 98 4.98 -5.80 14.73
N HIS A 99 4.01 -6.58 14.23
CA HIS A 99 3.60 -7.84 14.87
C HIS A 99 4.63 -8.96 14.72
N CYS A 100 5.52 -8.90 13.73
CA CYS A 100 6.66 -9.85 13.61
C CYS A 100 7.79 -9.57 14.64
N ILE A 101 7.49 -9.02 15.82
CA ILE A 101 8.43 -8.71 16.92
C ILE A 101 8.41 -9.78 18.03
N LEU A 102 7.46 -10.72 18.02
CA LEU A 102 7.47 -11.86 18.97
C LEU A 102 8.19 -13.08 18.39
#